data_AF-A0A375IAJ6-F1
#
_entry.id   AF-A0A375IAJ6-F1
#
_cell.length_a   1.000
_cell.length_b   1.000
_cell.length_c   1.000
_cell.angle_alpha   90.00
_cell.angle_beta   90.00
_cell.angle_gamma   90.00
#
_symmetry.space_group_name_H-M   'P 1'
#
loop_
_entity.id
_entity.type
_entity.pdbx_description
1 polymer ?
#
loop_
_entity_poly.entity_id
_entity_poly.type
_entity_poly.pdbx_seq_one_letter_code
_entity_poly.pdbx_strand_id
1 'polypeptide(L)'
;MPAFTDTTSVLERHLLLQLGDRLKRLRKARDISTVEMAKRVGISRTTLAAVEAGDPAPTMGTYLRVMSVLGVAGDLALLVGDTFQPPLANSAAGSSKRARPQVQVMVSTDPRRHEAQDLQSMALHKEAIRMIHEDPSLLDRAHEVLERWRSQGDSRSESLWSEWETILENRAWRKALGRTRRAQELRQASPLPTVLPDAVRQDVLAQILALKKGVVLGDQE
;
A
#
# COMPACT_ATOMS: atom_id res chain seq x y z
N MET A 1 24.78 6.95 7.32
CA MET A 1 23.71 6.02 7.76
C MET A 1 23.09 5.44 6.49
N PRO A 2 23.27 4.15 6.16
CA PRO A 2 22.68 3.63 4.93
C PRO A 2 21.15 3.57 5.12
N ALA A 3 20.43 4.22 4.21
CA ALA A 3 18.99 4.22 4.17
C ALA A 3 18.48 2.78 3.94
N PHE A 4 17.50 2.35 4.73
CA PHE A 4 16.77 1.12 4.48
C PHE A 4 16.08 1.20 3.10
N THR A 5 16.53 0.37 2.14
CA THR A 5 15.68 -0.50 1.31
C THR A 5 14.44 0.11 0.62
N ASP A 6 14.60 0.74 -0.54
CA ASP A 6 13.47 1.35 -1.29
C ASP A 6 12.50 0.36 -1.96
N THR A 7 13.01 -0.73 -2.56
CA THR A 7 12.15 -1.73 -3.23
C THR A 7 11.33 -2.56 -2.23
N THR A 8 11.87 -2.77 -1.03
CA THR A 8 11.25 -3.55 0.04
C THR A 8 9.96 -2.89 0.52
N SER A 9 9.91 -1.55 0.61
CA SER A 9 8.72 -0.82 1.07
C SER A 9 7.51 -0.96 0.13
N VAL A 10 7.75 -0.92 -1.19
CA VAL A 10 6.68 -1.06 -2.20
C VAL A 10 6.17 -2.50 -2.24
N LEU A 11 7.07 -3.47 -2.10
CA LEU A 11 6.73 -4.88 -2.02
C LEU A 11 5.91 -5.21 -0.77
N GLU A 12 6.35 -4.75 0.41
CA GLU A 12 5.62 -4.91 1.68
C GLU A 12 4.20 -4.33 1.58
N ARG A 13 4.08 -3.15 0.98
CA ARG A 13 2.77 -2.54 0.72
C ARG A 13 1.92 -3.41 -0.21
N HIS A 14 2.51 -3.94 -1.28
CA HIS A 14 1.80 -4.82 -2.22
C HIS A 14 1.32 -6.11 -1.54
N LEU A 15 2.15 -6.73 -0.70
CA LEU A 15 1.79 -7.93 0.06
C LEU A 15 0.61 -7.66 1.01
N LEU A 16 0.62 -6.53 1.72
CA LEU A 16 -0.50 -6.14 2.57
C LEU A 16 -1.78 -5.87 1.76
N LEU A 17 -1.67 -5.21 0.59
CA LEU A 17 -2.79 -5.00 -0.32
C LEU A 17 -3.42 -6.33 -0.76
N GLN A 18 -2.58 -7.30 -1.18
CA GLN A 18 -3.04 -8.63 -1.57
C GLN A 18 -3.69 -9.39 -0.43
N LEU A 19 -3.11 -9.33 0.78
CA LEU A 19 -3.67 -9.94 1.97
C LEU A 19 -5.07 -9.37 2.26
N GLY A 20 -5.20 -8.05 2.33
CA GLY A 20 -6.48 -7.37 2.56
C GLY A 20 -7.55 -7.78 1.53
N ASP A 21 -7.19 -7.85 0.25
CA ASP A 21 -8.11 -8.27 -0.82
C ASP A 21 -8.53 -9.74 -0.72
N ARG A 22 -7.63 -10.63 -0.29
CA ARG A 22 -7.95 -12.04 -0.03
C ARG A 22 -8.93 -12.15 1.14
N LEU A 23 -8.68 -11.46 2.25
CA LEU A 23 -9.57 -11.45 3.42
C LEU A 23 -10.96 -10.91 3.06
N LYS A 24 -11.04 -9.83 2.29
CA LYS A 24 -12.31 -9.27 1.79
C LYS A 24 -13.07 -10.26 0.92
N ARG A 25 -12.38 -10.96 0.01
CA ARG A 25 -13.00 -11.99 -0.84
C ARG A 25 -13.51 -13.17 -0.01
N LEU A 26 -12.72 -13.66 0.95
CA LEU A 26 -13.14 -14.73 1.87
C LEU A 26 -14.38 -14.34 2.66
N ARG A 27 -14.43 -13.10 3.18
CA ARG A 27 -15.62 -12.60 3.87
C ARG A 27 -16.85 -12.61 2.95
N LYS A 28 -16.72 -12.08 1.73
CA LYS A 28 -17.81 -12.04 0.75
C LYS A 28 -18.26 -13.44 0.33
N ALA A 29 -17.34 -14.38 0.16
CA ALA A 29 -17.66 -15.76 -0.21
C ALA A 29 -18.42 -16.53 0.90
N ARG A 30 -18.46 -15.97 2.12
CA ARG A 30 -19.24 -16.49 3.26
C ARG A 30 -20.48 -15.67 3.56
N ASP A 31 -20.85 -14.74 2.66
CA ASP A 31 -22.00 -13.84 2.79
C ASP A 31 -22.02 -12.99 4.08
N ILE A 32 -20.85 -12.77 4.69
CA ILE A 32 -20.76 -11.96 5.91
C ILE A 32 -20.69 -10.48 5.54
N SER A 33 -21.64 -9.69 6.02
CA SER A 33 -21.63 -8.24 5.78
C SER A 33 -20.46 -7.54 6.50
N THR A 34 -20.05 -6.36 6.03
CA THR A 34 -18.99 -5.59 6.71
C THR A 34 -19.38 -5.25 8.16
N VAL A 35 -20.67 -4.95 8.40
CA VAL A 35 -21.18 -4.61 9.74
C VAL A 35 -21.13 -5.83 10.65
N GLU A 36 -21.61 -6.97 10.16
CA GLU A 36 -21.62 -8.22 10.90
C GLU A 36 -20.21 -8.71 11.21
N MET A 37 -19.31 -8.67 10.23
CA MET A 37 -17.92 -9.06 10.44
C MET A 37 -17.25 -8.18 11.49
N ALA A 38 -17.42 -6.85 11.40
CA ALA A 38 -16.85 -5.92 12.37
C ALA A 38 -17.34 -6.24 13.79
N LYS A 39 -18.64 -6.56 13.94
CA LYS A 39 -19.24 -7.01 15.21
C LYS A 39 -18.65 -8.34 15.69
N ARG A 40 -18.54 -9.35 14.83
CA ARG A 40 -17.96 -10.67 15.17
C ARG A 40 -16.50 -10.58 15.62
N VAL A 41 -15.73 -9.68 15.01
CA VAL A 41 -14.31 -9.46 15.32
C VAL A 41 -14.14 -8.56 16.55
N GLY A 42 -15.14 -7.75 16.90
CA GLY A 42 -15.06 -6.78 18.00
C GLY A 42 -14.29 -5.51 17.64
N ILE A 43 -14.42 -5.02 16.39
CA ILE A 43 -13.76 -3.81 15.89
C ILE A 43 -14.76 -2.88 15.21
N SER A 44 -14.36 -1.63 14.97
CA SER A 44 -15.17 -0.70 14.19
C SER A 44 -15.22 -1.09 12.71
N ARG A 45 -16.26 -0.63 12.01
CA ARG A 45 -16.39 -0.77 10.55
C ARG A 45 -15.21 -0.13 9.80
N THR A 46 -14.69 0.97 10.33
CA THR A 46 -13.54 1.70 9.75
C THR A 46 -12.26 0.88 9.88
N THR A 47 -12.02 0.23 11.02
CA THR A 47 -10.87 -0.65 11.21
C THR A 47 -10.95 -1.88 10.32
N LEU A 48 -12.12 -2.50 10.17
CA LEU A 48 -12.30 -3.61 9.23
C LEU A 48 -12.02 -3.18 7.78
N ALA A 49 -12.52 -2.00 7.38
CA ALA A 49 -12.26 -1.45 6.06
C ALA A 49 -10.77 -1.19 5.82
N ALA A 50 -10.03 -0.71 6.82
CA ALA A 50 -8.59 -0.52 6.76
C ALA A 50 -7.84 -1.86 6.58
N VAL A 51 -8.21 -2.90 7.33
CA VAL A 51 -7.67 -4.26 7.17
C VAL A 51 -7.92 -4.80 5.76
N GLU A 52 -9.14 -4.69 5.25
CA GLU A 52 -9.48 -5.12 3.89
C GLU A 52 -8.78 -4.30 2.80
N ALA A 53 -8.40 -3.05 3.11
CA ALA A 53 -7.58 -2.20 2.25
C ALA A 53 -6.07 -2.46 2.39
N GLY A 54 -5.67 -3.42 3.22
CA GLY A 54 -4.27 -3.74 3.51
C GLY A 54 -3.52 -2.63 4.23
N ASP A 55 -4.21 -1.72 4.92
CA ASP A 55 -3.59 -0.61 5.64
C ASP A 55 -2.52 -1.13 6.63
N PRO A 56 -1.31 -0.56 6.70
CA PRO A 56 -0.31 -0.98 7.69
C PRO A 56 -0.63 -0.54 9.14
N ALA A 57 -1.57 0.40 9.35
CA ALA A 57 -1.88 0.95 10.67
C ALA A 57 -2.62 -0.02 11.62
N PRO A 58 -3.60 -0.83 11.17
CA PRO A 58 -4.15 -1.91 12.00
C PRO A 58 -3.05 -2.86 12.50
N THR A 59 -3.08 -3.13 13.80
CA THR A 59 -2.10 -4.02 14.43
C THR A 59 -2.13 -5.43 13.83
N MET A 60 -1.02 -6.16 13.89
CA MET A 60 -0.99 -7.59 13.49
C MET A 60 -2.07 -8.42 14.21
N GLY A 61 -2.31 -8.16 15.49
CA GLY A 61 -3.39 -8.79 16.26
C GLY A 61 -4.79 -8.48 15.72
N THR A 62 -4.99 -7.36 15.03
CA THR A 62 -6.24 -7.03 14.34
C THR A 62 -6.42 -7.85 13.07
N TYR A 63 -5.38 -7.97 12.24
CA TYR A 63 -5.38 -8.88 11.09
C TYR A 63 -5.67 -10.33 11.51
N LEU A 64 -4.99 -10.80 12.57
CA LEU A 64 -5.20 -12.13 13.14
C LEU A 64 -6.64 -12.37 13.58
N ARG A 65 -7.27 -11.45 14.31
CA ARG A 65 -8.68 -11.61 14.74
C ARG A 65 -9.63 -11.71 13.54
N VAL A 66 -9.40 -10.94 12.48
CA VAL A 66 -10.16 -11.05 11.23
C VAL A 66 -9.95 -12.42 10.59
N MET A 67 -8.70 -12.89 10.51
CA MET A 67 -8.35 -14.22 9.98
C MET A 67 -8.99 -15.35 10.80
N SER A 68 -9.06 -15.22 12.13
CA SER A 68 -9.69 -16.22 13.01
C SER A 68 -11.18 -16.36 12.73
N VAL A 69 -11.92 -15.24 12.61
CA VAL A 69 -13.35 -15.28 12.25
C VAL A 69 -13.55 -15.82 10.82
N LEU A 70 -12.60 -15.58 9.92
CA LEU A 70 -12.57 -16.17 8.58
C LEU A 70 -12.01 -17.60 8.56
N GLY A 71 -11.67 -18.22 9.68
CA GLY A 71 -11.16 -19.59 9.73
C GLY A 71 -9.86 -19.84 8.95
N VAL A 72 -9.05 -18.80 8.74
CA VAL A 72 -7.75 -18.86 8.03
C VAL A 72 -6.59 -18.41 8.92
N ALA A 73 -6.81 -18.30 10.23
CA ALA A 73 -5.73 -17.97 11.17
C ALA A 73 -4.61 -19.02 11.20
N GLY A 74 -4.94 -20.29 10.89
CA GLY A 74 -3.94 -21.37 10.78
C GLY A 74 -2.91 -21.15 9.67
N ASP A 75 -3.26 -20.40 8.61
CA ASP A 75 -2.35 -20.10 7.51
C ASP A 75 -1.16 -19.25 7.95
N LEU A 76 -1.26 -18.56 9.09
CA LEU A 76 -0.14 -17.83 9.68
C LEU A 76 0.97 -18.77 10.16
N ALA A 77 0.66 -20.01 10.55
CA ALA A 77 1.65 -21.03 10.85
C ALA A 77 2.42 -21.49 9.60
N LEU A 78 1.82 -21.36 8.40
CA LEU A 78 2.47 -21.68 7.12
C LEU A 78 3.41 -20.58 6.66
N LEU A 79 3.27 -19.34 7.16
CA LEU A 79 4.15 -18.22 6.85
C LEU A 79 5.55 -18.35 7.49
N VAL A 80 5.62 -19.04 8.62
CA VAL A 80 6.86 -19.37 9.35
C VAL A 80 6.91 -20.90 9.46
N GLY A 81 7.08 -21.59 8.33
CA GLY A 81 7.20 -23.05 8.33
C GLY A 81 8.42 -23.53 9.13
N ASP A 82 8.54 -24.84 9.36
CA ASP A 82 9.63 -25.50 10.12
C ASP A 82 11.06 -25.16 9.63
N THR A 83 11.18 -24.49 8.48
CA THR A 83 12.43 -23.90 7.96
C THR A 83 12.98 -22.76 8.82
N PHE A 84 12.17 -22.17 9.71
CA PHE A 84 12.57 -21.17 10.70
C PHE A 84 13.00 -21.78 12.04
N GLN A 85 13.36 -23.07 12.09
CA GLN A 85 14.09 -23.58 13.24
C GLN A 85 15.50 -22.97 13.25
N PRO A 86 15.85 -22.10 14.21
CA PRO A 86 17.25 -21.75 14.41
C PRO A 86 18.00 -23.06 14.69
N PRO A 87 19.11 -23.35 13.99
CA PRO A 87 19.86 -24.57 14.23
C PRO A 87 20.26 -24.63 15.70
N LEU A 88 20.15 -25.83 16.30
CA LEU A 88 20.60 -26.07 17.66
C LEU A 88 22.03 -25.54 17.82
N ALA A 89 22.26 -24.78 18.90
CA ALA A 89 23.59 -24.25 19.19
C ALA A 89 24.61 -25.42 19.19
N ASN A 90 25.69 -25.25 18.43
CA ASN A 90 26.77 -26.24 18.19
C ASN A 90 26.45 -27.41 17.24
N SER A 91 25.36 -27.35 16.47
CA SER A 91 25.16 -28.27 15.35
C SER A 91 25.96 -27.84 14.10
N ALA A 92 26.39 -28.78 13.26
CA ALA A 92 27.04 -28.48 11.98
C ALA A 92 26.19 -27.53 11.10
N ALA A 93 24.86 -27.63 11.22
CA ALA A 93 23.88 -26.74 10.58
C ALA A 93 23.95 -25.28 11.09
N GLY A 94 24.38 -25.04 12.34
CA GLY A 94 24.61 -23.69 12.90
C GLY A 94 25.90 -23.02 12.40
N SER A 95 26.87 -23.80 11.93
CA SER A 95 28.09 -23.27 11.29
C SER A 95 27.92 -23.05 9.77
N SER A 96 26.88 -23.64 9.19
CA SER A 96 26.52 -23.48 7.78
C SER A 96 25.94 -22.08 7.56
N LYS A 97 26.72 -21.18 6.95
CA LYS A 97 26.24 -19.95 6.31
C LYS A 97 25.37 -20.31 5.10
N ARG A 98 24.20 -20.92 5.31
CA ARG A 98 23.27 -21.17 4.22
C ARG A 98 22.79 -19.81 3.72
N ALA A 99 23.01 -19.55 2.42
CA ALA A 99 22.45 -18.38 1.77
C ALA A 99 20.92 -18.36 2.03
N ARG A 100 20.39 -17.18 2.36
CA ARG A 100 18.95 -17.01 2.60
C ARG A 100 18.19 -17.52 1.37
N PRO A 101 17.07 -18.24 1.55
CA PRO A 101 16.29 -18.73 0.41
C PRO A 101 15.86 -17.54 -0.47
N GLN A 102 16.29 -17.56 -1.73
CA GLN A 102 15.88 -16.54 -2.69
C GLN A 102 14.42 -16.81 -3.11
N VAL A 103 13.52 -15.89 -2.77
CA VAL A 103 12.10 -15.99 -3.14
C VAL A 103 11.82 -14.98 -4.25
N GLN A 104 11.48 -15.46 -5.43
CA GLN A 104 10.96 -14.62 -6.51
C GLN A 104 9.49 -14.32 -6.27
N VAL A 105 9.15 -13.06 -6.01
CA VAL A 105 7.76 -12.61 -5.93
C VAL A 105 7.38 -11.96 -7.26
N MET A 106 6.63 -12.69 -8.09
CA MET A 106 5.99 -12.13 -9.29
C MET A 106 4.67 -11.48 -8.90
N VAL A 107 4.57 -10.17 -9.10
CA VAL A 107 3.30 -9.45 -9.03
C VAL A 107 2.60 -9.59 -10.39
N SER A 108 1.73 -10.59 -10.52
CA SER A 108 0.87 -10.70 -11.70
C SER A 108 -0.15 -9.56 -11.68
N THR A 109 0.00 -8.59 -12.57
CA THR A 109 -1.02 -7.56 -12.82
C THR A 109 -2.01 -8.12 -13.84
N ASP A 110 -3.23 -8.48 -13.42
CA ASP A 110 -4.29 -8.87 -14.36
C ASP A 110 -4.56 -7.68 -15.31
N PRO A 111 -4.28 -7.79 -16.63
CA PRO A 111 -4.42 -6.69 -17.56
C PRO A 111 -5.88 -6.22 -17.73
N ARG A 112 -6.86 -6.98 -17.24
CA ARG A 112 -8.29 -6.59 -17.24
C ARG A 112 -8.67 -5.71 -16.06
N ARG A 113 -7.79 -5.55 -15.08
CA ARG A 113 -7.99 -4.69 -13.90
C ARG A 113 -6.93 -3.62 -13.90
N HIS A 114 -7.34 -2.37 -13.80
CA HIS A 114 -6.44 -1.20 -13.72
C HIS A 114 -5.55 -1.17 -12.44
N GLU A 115 -5.25 -2.31 -11.82
CA GLU A 115 -4.48 -2.47 -10.58
C GLU A 115 -3.04 -1.96 -10.72
N ALA A 116 -2.40 -2.14 -11.88
CA ALA A 116 -1.06 -1.65 -12.11
C ALA A 116 -0.96 -0.12 -12.11
N GLN A 117 -1.93 0.54 -12.78
CA GLN A 117 -2.01 2.00 -12.85
C GLN A 117 -2.43 2.56 -11.49
N ASP A 118 -3.29 1.84 -10.77
CA ASP A 118 -3.68 2.20 -9.40
C ASP A 118 -2.50 2.12 -8.43
N LEU A 119 -1.67 1.07 -8.52
CA LEU A 119 -0.44 0.93 -7.73
C LEU A 119 0.55 2.08 -8.00
N GLN A 120 0.74 2.46 -9.27
CA GLN A 120 1.57 3.61 -9.65
C GLN A 120 1.06 4.91 -9.06
N SER A 121 -0.23 5.18 -9.27
CA SER A 121 -0.88 6.37 -8.73
C SER A 121 -0.75 6.41 -7.20
N MET A 122 -1.04 5.30 -6.52
CA MET A 122 -0.95 5.18 -5.06
C MET A 122 0.47 5.39 -4.53
N ALA A 123 1.49 4.82 -5.18
CA ALA A 123 2.88 4.96 -4.77
C ALA A 123 3.35 6.41 -4.88
N LEU A 124 3.07 7.08 -6.00
CA LEU A 124 3.41 8.49 -6.20
C LEU A 124 2.74 9.40 -5.17
N HIS A 125 1.46 9.15 -4.84
CA HIS A 125 0.76 9.96 -3.83
C HIS A 125 1.35 9.78 -2.44
N LYS A 126 1.70 8.54 -2.06
CA LYS A 126 2.34 8.27 -0.77
C LYS A 126 3.71 8.94 -0.67
N GLU A 127 4.49 8.89 -1.74
CA GLU A 127 5.81 9.51 -1.77
C GLU A 127 5.71 11.03 -1.70
N ALA A 128 4.78 11.64 -2.44
CA ALA A 128 4.51 13.07 -2.34
C ALA A 128 4.12 13.47 -0.91
N ILE A 129 3.26 12.69 -0.25
CA ILE A 129 2.86 12.94 1.13
C ILE A 129 4.07 12.79 2.07
N ARG A 130 4.92 11.77 1.91
CA ARG A 130 6.13 11.59 2.72
C ARG A 130 7.04 12.81 2.59
N MET A 131 7.31 13.25 1.37
CA MET A 131 8.14 14.43 1.11
C MET A 131 7.51 15.72 1.66
N ILE A 132 6.19 15.90 1.58
CA ILE A 132 5.50 17.06 2.19
C ILE A 132 5.63 17.08 3.72
N HIS A 133 5.69 15.93 4.38
CA HIS A 133 5.95 15.88 5.82
C HIS A 133 7.38 16.29 6.17
N GLU A 134 8.34 16.05 5.27
CA GLU A 134 9.76 16.41 5.44
C GLU A 134 10.04 17.86 5.04
N ASP A 135 9.40 18.33 3.97
CA ASP A 135 9.51 19.67 3.41
C ASP A 135 8.11 20.26 3.16
N PRO A 136 7.59 21.08 4.10
CA PRO A 136 6.28 21.71 3.97
C PRO A 136 6.15 22.64 2.76
N SER A 137 7.25 23.13 2.16
CA SER A 137 7.19 24.02 0.98
C SER A 137 6.60 23.33 -0.26
N LEU A 138 6.64 22.00 -0.30
CA LEU A 138 5.99 21.19 -1.33
C LEU A 138 4.46 21.27 -1.24
N LEU A 139 3.91 21.56 -0.06
CA LEU A 139 2.48 21.79 0.11
C LEU A 139 2.06 23.10 -0.56
N ASP A 140 2.84 24.16 -0.38
CA ASP A 140 2.59 25.48 -1.00
C ASP A 140 2.65 25.37 -2.52
N ARG A 141 3.65 24.66 -3.05
CA ARG A 141 3.71 24.33 -4.48
C ARG A 141 2.50 23.56 -4.99
N ALA A 142 1.93 22.66 -4.19
CA ALA A 142 0.73 21.91 -4.56
C ALA A 142 -0.49 22.84 -4.63
N HIS A 143 -0.60 23.81 -3.73
CA HIS A 143 -1.62 24.86 -3.79
C HIS A 143 -1.46 25.74 -5.05
N GLU A 144 -0.25 26.20 -5.36
CA GLU A 144 0.02 27.00 -6.57
C GLU A 144 -0.34 26.26 -7.87
N VAL A 145 -0.06 24.95 -7.94
CA VAL A 145 -0.46 24.12 -9.08
C VAL A 145 -1.98 24.09 -9.20
N LEU A 146 -2.69 23.89 -8.07
CA LEU A 146 -4.14 23.80 -8.05
C LEU A 146 -4.81 25.12 -8.45
N GLU A 147 -4.31 26.26 -7.96
CA GLU A 147 -4.79 27.60 -8.34
C GLU A 147 -4.57 27.87 -9.84
N ARG A 148 -3.43 27.47 -10.38
CA ARG A 148 -3.16 27.58 -11.83
C ARG A 148 -4.13 26.74 -12.66
N TRP A 149 -4.49 25.53 -12.22
CA TRP A 149 -5.48 24.71 -12.93
C TRP A 149 -6.87 25.31 -12.88
N ARG A 150 -7.28 25.85 -11.73
CA ARG A 150 -8.58 26.52 -11.56
C ARG A 150 -8.71 27.76 -12.43
N SER A 151 -7.64 28.55 -12.56
CA SER A 151 -7.66 29.74 -13.42
C SER A 151 -7.71 29.43 -14.92
N GLN A 152 -7.36 28.21 -15.34
CA GLN A 152 -7.43 27.75 -16.74
C GLN A 152 -8.83 27.24 -17.16
N GLY A 153 -9.78 27.12 -16.23
CA GLY A 153 -11.22 27.15 -16.54
C GLY A 153 -11.88 25.84 -17.03
N ASP A 154 -11.32 24.65 -16.76
CA ASP A 154 -12.04 23.40 -17.06
C ASP A 154 -13.12 23.09 -16.01
N SER A 155 -14.36 23.53 -16.28
CA SER A 155 -15.52 23.36 -15.37
C SER A 155 -15.81 21.92 -14.98
N ARG A 156 -15.35 20.92 -15.75
CA ARG A 156 -15.65 19.49 -15.47
C ARG A 156 -14.91 18.97 -14.23
N SER A 157 -13.74 19.52 -13.92
CA SER A 157 -12.88 19.07 -12.82
C SER A 157 -12.96 19.97 -11.59
N GLU A 158 -13.73 21.06 -11.65
CA GLU A 158 -13.82 22.08 -10.60
C GLU A 158 -14.22 21.49 -9.23
N SER A 159 -15.20 20.58 -9.21
CA SER A 159 -15.62 19.91 -7.98
C SER A 159 -14.52 19.04 -7.34
N LEU A 160 -13.63 18.45 -8.15
CA LEU A 160 -12.50 17.67 -7.66
C LEU A 160 -11.38 18.58 -7.16
N TRP A 161 -11.16 19.73 -7.81
CA TRP A 161 -10.18 20.71 -7.36
C TRP A 161 -10.57 21.38 -6.05
N SER A 162 -11.83 21.76 -5.87
CA SER A 162 -12.33 22.27 -4.59
C SER A 162 -12.20 21.23 -3.46
N GLU A 163 -12.45 19.94 -3.75
CA GLU A 163 -12.21 18.89 -2.77
C GLU A 163 -10.72 18.72 -2.45
N TRP A 164 -9.84 18.88 -3.45
CA TRP A 164 -8.39 18.85 -3.24
C TRP A 164 -7.88 20.02 -2.40
N GLU A 165 -8.41 21.23 -2.61
CA GLU A 165 -8.11 22.40 -1.77
C GLU A 165 -8.40 22.09 -0.30
N THR A 166 -9.60 21.57 -0.01
CA THR A 166 -9.97 21.12 1.35
C THR A 166 -9.05 20.02 1.87
N ILE A 167 -8.57 19.10 1.00
CA ILE A 167 -7.65 18.02 1.39
C ILE A 167 -6.28 18.58 1.76
N LEU A 168 -5.74 19.53 0.98
CA LEU A 168 -4.43 20.13 1.23
C LEU A 168 -4.46 20.96 2.52
N GLU A 169 -5.48 21.82 2.70
CA GLU A 169 -5.66 22.65 3.90
C GLU A 169 -5.74 21.80 5.17
N ASN A 170 -6.57 20.76 5.15
CA ASN A 170 -6.81 19.91 6.33
C ASN A 170 -5.88 18.70 6.42
N ARG A 171 -4.91 18.57 5.49
CA ARG A 171 -4.02 17.41 5.36
C ARG A 171 -4.79 16.08 5.38
N ALA A 172 -5.96 16.04 4.76
CA ALA A 172 -6.91 14.93 4.82
C ALA A 172 -6.59 13.80 3.83
N TRP A 173 -5.31 13.38 3.78
CA TRP A 173 -4.74 12.46 2.79
C TRP A 173 -5.50 11.13 2.62
N ARG A 174 -6.14 10.66 3.69
CA ARG A 174 -6.95 9.42 3.69
C ARG A 174 -8.05 9.42 2.63
N LYS A 175 -8.57 10.59 2.24
CA LYS A 175 -9.60 10.72 1.19
C LYS A 175 -9.07 10.30 -0.19
N ALA A 176 -7.82 10.66 -0.51
CA ALA A 176 -7.18 10.33 -1.79
C ALA A 176 -6.49 8.95 -1.78
N LEU A 177 -6.09 8.43 -0.61
CA LEU A 177 -5.42 7.13 -0.47
C LEU A 177 -6.39 5.93 -0.36
N GLY A 178 -7.70 6.17 -0.45
CA GLY A 178 -8.71 5.13 -0.41
C GLY A 178 -8.78 4.27 -1.69
N ARG A 179 -9.41 3.10 -1.59
CA ARG A 179 -9.70 2.21 -2.73
C ARG A 179 -11.12 2.40 -3.31
N THR A 180 -11.78 3.51 -2.99
CA THR A 180 -13.11 3.83 -3.51
C THR A 180 -12.99 4.44 -4.91
N ARG A 181 -14.06 4.35 -5.71
CA ARG A 181 -14.14 5.04 -7.00
C ARG A 181 -13.87 6.54 -6.85
N ARG A 182 -14.41 7.17 -5.81
CA ARG A 182 -14.16 8.59 -5.50
C ARG A 182 -12.69 8.88 -5.21
N ALA A 183 -12.01 8.02 -4.45
CA ALA A 183 -10.58 8.19 -4.18
C ALA A 183 -9.74 8.03 -5.47
N GLN A 184 -10.17 7.14 -6.38
CA GLN A 184 -9.53 7.01 -7.69
C GLN A 184 -9.74 8.26 -8.56
N GLU A 185 -10.95 8.82 -8.61
CA GLU A 185 -11.27 10.09 -9.29
C GLU A 185 -10.42 11.24 -8.71
N LEU A 186 -10.28 11.33 -7.39
CA LEU A 186 -9.41 12.31 -6.75
C LEU A 186 -7.95 12.15 -7.19
N ARG A 187 -7.42 10.92 -7.24
CA ARG A 187 -6.04 10.69 -7.69
C ARG A 187 -5.80 11.05 -9.16
N GLN A 188 -6.84 10.99 -10.01
CA GLN A 188 -6.73 11.39 -11.42
C GLN A 188 -6.60 12.91 -11.59
N ALA A 189 -7.12 13.70 -10.64
CA ALA A 189 -7.08 15.16 -10.65
C ALA A 189 -6.15 15.75 -9.56
N SER A 190 -5.14 14.99 -9.13
CA SER A 190 -4.29 15.39 -8.00
C SER A 190 -3.10 16.26 -8.42
N PRO A 191 -2.80 17.35 -7.68
CA PRO A 191 -1.57 18.12 -7.88
C PRO A 191 -0.33 17.43 -7.27
N LEU A 192 -0.49 16.43 -6.40
CA LEU A 192 0.62 15.84 -5.63
C LEU A 192 1.73 15.20 -6.48
N PRO A 193 1.46 14.48 -7.59
CA PRO A 193 2.52 13.93 -8.41
C PRO A 193 3.37 15.00 -9.13
N THR A 194 2.85 16.22 -9.27
CA THR A 194 3.53 17.32 -9.99
C THR A 194 4.55 18.05 -9.11
N VAL A 195 4.38 18.00 -7.78
CA VAL A 195 5.33 18.62 -6.84
C VAL A 195 6.55 17.73 -6.56
N LEU A 196 6.47 16.44 -6.90
CA LEU A 196 7.59 15.51 -6.78
C LEU A 196 8.72 15.90 -7.76
N PRO A 197 9.99 15.89 -7.31
CA PRO A 197 11.14 16.00 -8.22
C PRO A 197 11.14 14.89 -9.27
N ASP A 198 11.63 15.20 -10.47
CA ASP A 198 11.62 14.27 -11.60
C ASP A 198 12.41 12.98 -11.32
N ALA A 199 13.54 13.09 -10.61
CA ALA A 199 14.34 11.94 -10.20
C ALA A 199 13.53 10.98 -9.31
N VAL A 200 12.87 11.50 -8.27
CA VAL A 200 12.03 10.70 -7.36
C VAL A 200 10.86 10.05 -8.10
N ARG A 201 10.24 10.79 -9.02
CA ARG A 201 9.14 10.24 -9.84
C ARG A 201 9.63 9.08 -10.72
N GLN A 202 10.79 9.23 -11.34
CA GLN A 202 11.40 8.18 -12.17
C GLN A 202 11.76 6.95 -11.33
N ASP A 203 12.32 7.14 -10.14
CA ASP A 203 12.68 6.04 -9.22
C ASP A 203 11.45 5.23 -8.80
N VAL A 204 10.36 5.90 -8.39
CA VAL A 204 9.11 5.23 -8.01
C VAL A 204 8.54 4.43 -9.20
N LEU A 205 8.58 4.98 -10.41
CA LEU A 205 8.12 4.29 -11.61
C LEU A 205 9.00 3.08 -11.96
N ALA A 206 10.32 3.20 -11.81
CA ALA A 206 11.29 2.14 -12.04
C ALA A 206 11.07 0.96 -11.06
N GLN A 207 10.85 1.25 -9.78
CA GLN A 207 10.55 0.23 -8.76
C GLN A 207 9.29 -0.58 -9.10
N ILE A 208 8.24 0.08 -9.60
CA ILE A 208 7.00 -0.60 -9.98
C ILE A 208 7.20 -1.46 -11.24
N LEU A 209 8.01 -0.99 -12.19
CA LEU A 209 8.39 -1.79 -13.35
C LEU A 209 9.22 -3.02 -12.94
N ALA A 210 10.11 -2.89 -11.96
CA ALA A 210 10.86 -4.02 -11.40
C ALA A 210 9.92 -5.03 -10.74
N LEU A 211 8.95 -4.59 -9.94
CA LEU A 211 7.93 -5.44 -9.34
C LEU A 211 7.10 -6.22 -10.38
N LYS A 212 6.78 -5.59 -11.52
CA LYS A 212 6.11 -6.26 -12.64
C LYS A 212 6.99 -7.32 -13.31
N LYS A 213 8.30 -7.08 -13.41
CA LYS A 213 9.27 -8.04 -13.95
C LYS A 213 9.61 -9.16 -12.95
N GLY A 214 9.14 -9.04 -11.70
CA GLY A 214 9.45 -9.94 -10.59
C GLY A 214 10.65 -9.43 -9.80
N VAL A 215 10.50 -9.37 -8.47
CA VAL A 215 11.59 -9.00 -7.55
C VAL A 215 12.06 -10.25 -6.83
N VAL A 216 13.38 -10.47 -6.84
CA VAL A 216 14.06 -11.51 -6.06
C VAL A 216 14.34 -10.94 -4.67
N LEU A 217 13.79 -11.57 -3.62
CA LEU A 217 14.16 -11.29 -2.23
C LEU A 217 15.28 -12.25 -1.81
N GLY A 218 16.44 -11.70 -1.44
CA GLY A 218 17.64 -12.44 -0.98
C GLY A 218 18.91 -11.64 -1.26
N ASP A 219 20.04 -12.00 -0.63
CA ASP A 219 21.32 -11.32 -0.90
C ASP A 219 21.64 -11.45 -2.40
N GLN A 220 21.80 -10.31 -3.06
CA GLN A 220 22.43 -10.22 -4.37
C GLN A 220 23.91 -9.97 -4.09
N GLU A 221 24.76 -10.90 -4.49
CA GLU A 221 26.21 -10.72 -4.46
C GLU A 221 26.65 -9.51 -5.30
#